data_AF-A0A8S9WIV3-F1
#
_entry.id   AF-A0A8S9WIV3-F1
#
_cell.length_a   1.000
_cell.length_b   1.000
_cell.length_c   1.000
_cell.angle_alpha   90.00
_cell.angle_beta   90.00
_cell.angle_gamma   90.00
#
_symmetry.space_group_name_H-M   'P 1'
#
loop_
_entity.id
_entity.type
_entity.pdbx_description
1 polymer ?
#
loop_
_entity_poly.entity_id
_entity_poly.type
_entity_poly.pdbx_seq_one_letter_code
_entity_poly.pdbx_strand_id
1 'polypeptide(L)'
;MEEFIMALIKQHPFNFDGRKELGKLEMTKEAVVTLMGMGTLALFAFGFFFAALYTLFTGEVGFNFDFTSGSTILISVALVIGTFVLHELIHGLFMSIYGGKPRYGAGIAHYILPYLYTTTKTRFLRNQFIAIAIAPLVVISLVGIGLMAAFPSIAHWIFIPLVLNASGAVGDLWVTRNVLRFPKHVLLEDRKTGLKIYGKETDKPMNITTAGFGTRFFKVFILCFFAVGILMG
;
A
#
# COMPACT_ATOMS: atom_id res chain seq x y z
N MET A 1 1.80 29.38 3.71
CA MET A 1 2.17 27.94 3.70
C MET A 1 1.59 27.22 4.92
N GLU A 2 1.75 27.75 6.14
CA GLU A 2 1.06 27.24 7.34
C GLU A 2 -0.47 27.27 7.23
N GLU A 3 -1.10 28.34 6.73
CA GLU A 3 -2.57 28.37 6.60
C GLU A 3 -3.12 27.30 5.64
N PHE A 4 -2.37 26.97 4.58
CA PHE A 4 -2.75 25.92 3.62
C PHE A 4 -2.61 24.52 4.23
N ILE A 5 -1.55 24.31 5.03
CA ILE A 5 -1.33 23.09 5.79
C ILE A 5 -2.39 22.94 6.90
N MET A 6 -2.73 24.03 7.59
CA MET A 6 -3.77 24.05 8.61
C MET A 6 -5.16 23.82 8.01
N ALA A 7 -5.44 24.33 6.81
CA ALA A 7 -6.69 24.04 6.09
C ALA A 7 -6.82 22.56 5.64
N LEU A 8 -5.70 21.86 5.42
CA LEU A 8 -5.68 20.42 5.15
C LEU A 8 -5.87 19.55 6.41
N ILE A 9 -5.47 20.08 7.57
CA ILE A 9 -5.47 19.38 8.87
C ILE A 9 -6.76 19.61 9.68
N LYS A 10 -7.44 20.76 9.51
CA LYS A 10 -8.61 21.11 10.34
C LYS A 10 -9.81 20.21 10.01
N GLN A 11 -10.08 19.25 10.88
CA GLN A 11 -11.35 18.54 10.87
C GLN A 11 -12.46 19.51 11.31
N HIS A 12 -13.32 19.90 10.38
CA HIS A 12 -14.67 20.32 10.75
C HIS A 12 -15.42 19.07 11.24
N PRO A 13 -16.16 19.12 12.35
CA PRO A 13 -17.06 18.03 12.72
C PRO A 13 -18.01 17.82 11.54
N PHE A 14 -17.83 16.70 10.82
CA PHE A 14 -18.58 16.44 9.60
C PHE A 14 -20.04 16.21 9.96
N ASN A 15 -20.90 17.16 9.58
CA ASN A 15 -22.33 16.96 9.67
C ASN A 15 -22.72 15.81 8.73
N PHE A 16 -23.39 14.81 9.30
CA PHE A 16 -23.94 13.65 8.60
C PHE A 16 -25.29 13.92 7.95
N ASP A 17 -25.94 15.04 8.30
CA ASP A 17 -27.24 15.42 7.76
C ASP A 17 -27.15 15.50 6.22
N GLY A 18 -27.87 14.60 5.55
CA GLY A 18 -27.98 14.55 4.09
C GLY A 18 -26.84 13.82 3.36
N ARG A 19 -26.09 12.92 4.02
CA ARG A 19 -25.16 12.03 3.33
C ARG A 19 -25.66 10.59 3.23
N LYS A 20 -25.65 10.05 2.00
CA LYS A 20 -25.99 8.66 1.70
C LYS A 20 -24.76 7.82 1.39
N GLU A 21 -24.89 6.51 1.57
CA GLU A 21 -23.90 5.53 1.12
C GLU A 21 -23.88 5.51 -0.42
N LEU A 22 -22.72 5.77 -1.02
CA LEU A 22 -22.52 5.71 -2.47
C LEU A 22 -21.94 4.38 -2.94
N GLY A 23 -21.27 3.66 -2.05
CA GLY A 23 -20.65 2.39 -2.37
C GLY A 23 -19.81 1.85 -1.22
N LYS A 24 -19.43 0.59 -1.37
CA LYS A 24 -18.59 -0.14 -0.45
C LYS A 24 -17.53 -0.93 -1.21
N LEU A 25 -16.31 -0.97 -0.68
CA LEU A 25 -15.26 -1.90 -1.10
C LEU A 25 -15.20 -3.00 -0.05
N GLU A 26 -15.62 -4.21 -0.40
CA GLU A 26 -15.56 -5.34 0.52
C GLU A 26 -14.36 -6.22 0.21
N MET A 27 -13.73 -6.73 1.27
CA MET A 27 -12.73 -7.78 1.17
C MET A 27 -13.42 -9.12 0.95
N THR A 28 -13.96 -9.35 -0.24
CA THR A 28 -14.51 -10.66 -0.61
C THR A 28 -13.39 -11.67 -0.83
N LYS A 29 -13.72 -12.97 -0.87
CA LYS A 29 -12.72 -14.02 -1.13
C LYS A 29 -12.06 -13.83 -2.49
N GLU A 30 -12.84 -13.45 -3.51
CA GLU A 30 -12.36 -13.16 -4.87
C GLU A 30 -11.42 -11.94 -4.89
N ALA A 31 -11.74 -10.90 -4.09
CA ALA A 31 -10.88 -9.75 -3.92
C ALA A 31 -9.52 -10.17 -3.35
N VAL A 32 -9.53 -10.95 -2.27
CA VAL A 32 -8.31 -11.43 -1.60
C VAL A 32 -7.46 -12.29 -2.54
N VAL A 33 -8.06 -13.26 -3.23
CA VAL A 33 -7.33 -14.11 -4.19
C VAL A 33 -6.75 -13.27 -5.33
N THR A 34 -7.51 -12.32 -5.86
CA THR A 34 -7.04 -11.43 -6.94
C THR A 34 -5.87 -10.58 -6.46
N LEU A 35 -5.98 -9.98 -5.27
CA LEU A 35 -4.92 -9.14 -4.69
C LEU A 35 -3.68 -9.95 -4.34
N MET A 36 -3.82 -11.20 -3.86
CA MET A 36 -2.67 -12.09 -3.65
C MET A 36 -1.94 -12.40 -4.95
N GLY A 37 -2.66 -12.80 -6.01
CA GLY A 37 -2.05 -13.06 -7.31
C GLY A 37 -1.35 -11.83 -7.88
N MET A 38 -1.96 -10.65 -7.72
CA MET A 38 -1.35 -9.38 -8.12
C MET A 38 -0.14 -9.00 -7.26
N GLY A 39 -0.20 -9.23 -5.95
CA GLY A 39 0.92 -9.02 -5.02
C GLY A 39 2.12 -9.88 -5.42
N THR A 40 1.91 -11.14 -5.78
CA THR A 40 2.96 -12.03 -6.29
C THR A 40 3.57 -11.50 -7.58
N LEU A 41 2.76 -11.06 -8.54
CA LEU A 41 3.28 -10.45 -9.78
C LEU A 41 4.03 -9.13 -9.49
N ALA A 42 3.51 -8.30 -8.59
CA ALA A 42 4.16 -7.08 -8.14
C ALA A 42 5.50 -7.35 -7.45
N LEU A 43 5.61 -8.45 -6.68
CA LEU A 43 6.85 -8.89 -6.05
C LEU A 43 7.96 -9.06 -7.10
N PHE A 44 7.66 -9.73 -8.22
CA PHE A 44 8.62 -9.87 -9.31
C PHE A 44 8.93 -8.54 -9.99
N ALA A 45 7.91 -7.76 -10.34
CA ALA A 45 8.11 -6.47 -11.02
C ALA A 45 8.96 -5.49 -10.19
N PHE A 46 8.62 -5.32 -8.90
CA PHE A 46 9.40 -4.50 -7.97
C PHE A 46 10.73 -5.14 -7.61
N GLY A 47 10.81 -6.47 -7.57
CA GLY A 47 12.07 -7.22 -7.43
C GLY A 47 13.07 -6.84 -8.52
N PHE A 48 12.68 -6.86 -9.79
CA PHE A 48 13.54 -6.42 -10.90
C PHE A 48 13.89 -4.94 -10.80
N PHE A 49 12.92 -4.08 -10.51
CA PHE A 49 13.15 -2.65 -10.37
C PHE A 49 14.18 -2.31 -9.27
N PHE A 50 14.01 -2.87 -8.07
CA PHE A 50 14.93 -2.63 -6.97
C PHE A 50 16.26 -3.37 -7.13
N ALA A 51 16.30 -4.50 -7.84
CA ALA A 51 17.56 -5.15 -8.20
C ALA A 51 18.38 -4.29 -9.18
N ALA A 52 17.73 -3.66 -10.16
CA ALA A 52 18.40 -2.73 -11.06
C ALA A 52 18.97 -1.51 -10.32
N LEU A 53 18.21 -0.95 -9.36
CA LEU A 53 18.71 0.12 -8.48
C LEU A 53 19.86 -0.35 -7.58
N TYR A 54 19.77 -1.57 -7.03
CA TYR A 54 20.85 -2.16 -6.26
C TYR A 54 22.14 -2.26 -7.08
N THR A 55 22.06 -2.81 -8.29
CA THR A 55 23.22 -2.89 -9.19
C THR A 55 23.75 -1.52 -9.56
N LEU A 56 22.87 -0.54 -9.80
CA LEU A 56 23.27 0.85 -10.08
C LEU A 56 24.07 1.46 -8.93
N PHE A 57 23.67 1.25 -7.67
CA PHE A 57 24.30 1.89 -6.51
C PHE A 57 25.49 1.11 -5.95
N THR A 58 25.55 -0.20 -6.14
CA THR A 58 26.60 -1.06 -5.55
C THR A 58 27.64 -1.53 -6.57
N GLY A 59 27.29 -1.56 -7.86
CA GLY A 59 28.09 -2.23 -8.89
C GLY A 59 27.99 -3.76 -8.89
N GLU A 60 27.23 -4.34 -7.96
CA GLU A 60 27.10 -5.78 -7.80
C GLU A 60 25.88 -6.34 -8.53
N VAL A 61 26.01 -7.53 -9.10
CA VAL A 61 24.91 -8.26 -9.74
C VAL A 61 24.45 -9.39 -8.82
N GLY A 62 23.24 -9.25 -8.28
CA GLY A 62 22.62 -10.25 -7.41
C GLY A 62 22.95 -10.07 -5.92
N PHE A 63 22.41 -11.00 -5.11
CA PHE A 63 22.53 -10.99 -3.66
C PHE A 63 23.12 -12.30 -3.17
N ASN A 64 24.12 -12.23 -2.29
CA ASN A 64 24.70 -13.40 -1.65
C ASN A 64 24.14 -13.53 -0.23
N PHE A 65 22.99 -14.17 -0.09
CA PHE A 65 22.43 -14.52 1.21
C PHE A 65 22.87 -15.92 1.62
N ASP A 66 23.65 -16.03 2.70
CA ASP A 66 23.97 -17.33 3.29
C ASP A 66 22.88 -17.77 4.26
N PHE A 67 21.87 -18.48 3.73
CA PHE A 67 20.78 -19.03 4.54
C PHE A 67 21.15 -20.29 5.33
N THR A 68 22.41 -20.74 5.31
CA THR A 68 22.88 -21.76 6.26
C THR A 68 23.21 -21.15 7.62
N SER A 69 23.48 -19.85 7.66
CA SER A 69 23.69 -19.09 8.89
C SER A 69 22.36 -18.73 9.56
N GLY A 70 22.23 -19.12 10.84
CA GLY A 70 21.07 -18.76 11.67
C GLY A 70 20.88 -17.25 11.84
N SER A 71 21.96 -16.46 11.79
CA SER A 71 21.86 -15.00 11.88
C SER A 71 21.25 -14.39 10.61
N THR A 72 21.60 -14.90 9.43
CA THR A 72 21.00 -14.47 8.15
C THR A 72 19.50 -14.73 8.14
N ILE A 73 19.09 -15.93 8.59
CA ILE A 73 17.66 -16.28 8.71
C ILE A 73 16.96 -15.32 9.67
N LEU A 74 17.53 -15.11 10.86
CA LEU A 74 16.93 -14.25 11.88
C LEU A 74 16.77 -12.80 11.40
N ILE A 75 17.79 -12.24 10.76
CA ILE A 75 17.75 -10.88 10.20
C ILE A 75 16.70 -10.81 9.09
N SER A 76 16.65 -11.79 8.19
CA SER A 76 15.67 -11.83 7.10
C SER A 76 14.23 -11.85 7.64
N VAL A 77 13.95 -12.70 8.63
CA VAL A 77 12.64 -12.79 9.29
C VAL A 77 12.30 -11.48 10.01
N ALA A 78 13.27 -10.88 10.71
CA ALA A 78 13.09 -9.59 11.38
C ALA A 78 12.76 -8.48 10.38
N LEU A 79 13.41 -8.45 9.21
CA LEU A 79 13.12 -7.47 8.15
C LEU A 79 11.74 -7.70 7.54
N VAL A 80 11.33 -8.94 7.30
CA VAL A 80 9.99 -9.27 6.79
C VAL A 80 8.91 -8.76 7.75
N ILE A 81 8.99 -9.13 9.03
CA ILE A 81 8.00 -8.73 10.04
C ILE A 81 8.06 -7.21 10.25
N GLY A 82 9.27 -6.66 10.39
CA GLY A 82 9.51 -5.24 10.59
C GLY A 82 8.96 -4.39 9.45
N THR A 83 9.01 -4.88 8.21
CA THR A 83 8.46 -4.17 7.05
C THR A 83 6.95 -4.01 7.16
N PHE A 84 6.21 -5.08 7.43
CA PHE A 84 4.76 -5.01 7.57
C PHE A 84 4.34 -4.19 8.80
N VAL A 85 5.07 -4.30 9.91
CA VAL A 85 4.81 -3.46 11.10
C VAL A 85 5.05 -1.98 10.76
N LEU A 86 6.17 -1.65 10.13
CA LEU A 86 6.49 -0.28 9.73
C LEU A 86 5.46 0.29 8.75
N HIS A 87 4.99 -0.53 7.81
CA HIS A 87 3.97 -0.18 6.85
C HIS A 87 2.68 0.29 7.56
N GLU A 88 2.18 -0.53 8.48
CA GLU A 88 1.02 -0.21 9.29
C GLU A 88 1.23 1.02 10.20
N LEU A 89 2.41 1.15 10.80
CA LEU A 89 2.75 2.33 11.61
C LEU A 89 2.71 3.62 10.79
N ILE A 90 3.15 3.61 9.53
CA ILE A 90 3.08 4.76 8.64
C ILE A 90 1.63 5.11 8.28
N HIS A 91 0.78 4.11 8.00
CA HIS A 91 -0.65 4.38 7.87
C HIS A 91 -1.20 5.06 9.12
N GLY A 92 -0.88 4.55 10.31
CA GLY A 92 -1.35 5.11 11.57
C GLY A 92 -0.82 6.52 11.85
N LEU A 93 0.43 6.81 11.47
CA LEU A 93 1.01 8.15 11.53
C LEU A 93 0.21 9.12 10.66
N PHE A 94 -0.06 8.76 9.39
CA PHE A 94 -0.83 9.61 8.49
C PHE A 94 -2.29 9.73 8.93
N MET A 95 -2.90 8.67 9.47
CA MET A 95 -4.21 8.75 10.12
C MET A 95 -4.19 9.79 11.25
N SER A 96 -3.16 9.77 12.10
CA SER A 96 -3.01 10.70 13.22
C SER A 96 -2.85 12.15 12.77
N ILE A 97 -2.03 12.39 11.72
CA ILE A 97 -1.86 13.72 11.09
C ILE A 97 -3.22 14.29 10.65
N TYR A 98 -4.10 13.45 10.11
CA TYR A 98 -5.44 13.86 9.68
C TYR A 98 -6.50 13.79 10.81
N GLY A 99 -6.11 13.71 12.08
CA GLY A 99 -7.02 13.70 13.24
C GLY A 99 -7.67 12.36 13.54
N GLY A 100 -7.12 11.27 13.00
CA GLY A 100 -7.46 9.90 13.33
C GLY A 100 -6.87 9.45 14.66
N LYS A 101 -7.49 8.44 15.29
CA LYS A 101 -6.89 7.69 16.39
C LYS A 101 -6.64 6.25 15.91
N PRO A 102 -5.43 5.92 15.45
CA PRO A 102 -5.15 4.61 14.87
C PRO A 102 -5.23 3.51 15.93
N ARG A 103 -5.65 2.33 15.49
CA ARG A 103 -5.67 1.09 16.26
C ARG A 103 -5.11 0.00 15.37
N TYR A 104 -4.22 -0.79 15.94
CA TYR A 104 -3.48 -1.82 15.21
C TYR A 104 -3.99 -3.21 15.59
N GLY A 105 -3.84 -4.15 14.67
CA GLY A 105 -4.14 -5.55 14.94
C GLY A 105 -3.60 -6.48 13.87
N ALA A 106 -3.83 -7.77 14.08
CA ALA A 106 -3.53 -8.82 13.13
C ALA A 106 -4.79 -9.68 12.91
N GLY A 107 -4.89 -10.33 11.76
CA GLY A 107 -6.00 -11.22 11.44
C GLY A 107 -5.66 -12.17 10.31
N ILE A 108 -6.61 -13.05 9.98
CA ILE A 108 -6.52 -13.93 8.81
C ILE A 108 -7.77 -13.69 7.97
N ALA A 109 -7.58 -13.19 6.75
CA ALA A 109 -8.66 -12.96 5.80
C ALA A 109 -9.03 -14.28 5.13
N HIS A 110 -10.30 -14.67 5.23
CA HIS A 110 -10.87 -15.88 4.62
C HIS A 110 -10.07 -17.17 4.87
N TYR A 111 -9.40 -17.28 6.02
CA TYR A 111 -8.54 -18.41 6.40
C TYR A 111 -7.33 -18.67 5.46
N ILE A 112 -6.99 -17.71 4.58
CA ILE A 112 -5.95 -17.88 3.56
C ILE A 112 -4.82 -16.86 3.66
N LEU A 113 -5.11 -15.64 4.12
CA LEU A 113 -4.13 -14.55 4.09
C LEU A 113 -3.97 -13.96 5.50
N PRO A 114 -2.86 -14.22 6.21
CA PRO A 114 -2.53 -13.45 7.39
C PRO A 114 -2.23 -12.00 6.99
N TYR A 115 -2.73 -11.05 7.77
CA TYR A 115 -2.49 -9.63 7.53
C TYR A 115 -2.37 -8.86 8.85
N LEU A 116 -1.57 -7.79 8.81
CA LEU A 116 -1.62 -6.73 9.81
C LEU A 116 -2.57 -5.65 9.29
N TYR A 117 -3.16 -4.88 10.19
CA TYR A 117 -4.02 -3.78 9.81
C TYR A 117 -3.94 -2.62 10.80
N THR A 118 -4.19 -1.43 10.26
CA THR A 118 -4.37 -0.18 10.99
C THR A 118 -5.73 0.39 10.65
N THR A 119 -6.52 0.70 11.67
CA THR A 119 -7.89 1.20 11.49
C THR A 119 -8.22 2.31 12.46
N THR A 120 -9.23 3.12 12.16
CA THR A 120 -9.72 4.16 13.05
C THR A 120 -11.23 4.34 12.91
N LYS A 121 -11.88 4.92 13.94
CA LYS A 121 -13.30 5.32 13.85
C LYS A 121 -13.48 6.64 13.10
N THR A 122 -12.40 7.38 12.91
CA THR A 122 -12.39 8.65 12.19
C THR A 122 -12.66 8.41 10.71
N ARG A 123 -13.43 9.32 10.12
CA ARG A 123 -13.70 9.32 8.68
C ARG A 123 -12.85 10.38 8.02
N PHE A 124 -12.36 10.05 6.83
CA PHE A 124 -11.45 10.92 6.10
C PHE A 124 -12.09 11.40 4.81
N LEU A 125 -11.74 12.61 4.38
CA LEU A 125 -12.02 13.04 3.01
C LEU A 125 -11.27 12.16 2.03
N ARG A 126 -11.78 12.06 0.80
CA ARG A 126 -11.18 11.29 -0.29
C ARG A 126 -9.68 11.43 -0.41
N ASN A 127 -9.18 12.66 -0.47
CA ASN A 127 -7.74 12.89 -0.68
C ASN A 127 -6.90 12.62 0.56
N GLN A 128 -7.45 12.81 1.76
CA GLN A 128 -6.78 12.43 3.01
C GLN A 128 -6.65 10.91 3.09
N PHE A 129 -7.72 10.18 2.75
CA PHE A 129 -7.71 8.72 2.69
C PHE A 129 -6.70 8.19 1.66
N ILE A 130 -6.65 8.79 0.46
CA ILE A 130 -5.66 8.42 -0.56
C ILE A 130 -4.24 8.66 -0.04
N ALA A 131 -3.98 9.81 0.61
CA ALA A 131 -2.68 10.10 1.19
C ALA A 131 -2.28 9.08 2.27
N ILE A 132 -3.22 8.68 3.15
CA ILE A 132 -3.00 7.61 4.13
C ILE A 132 -2.66 6.30 3.43
N ALA A 133 -3.43 5.90 2.41
CA ALA A 133 -3.26 4.63 1.71
C ALA A 133 -1.91 4.53 0.98
N ILE A 134 -1.48 5.58 0.28
CA ILE A 134 -0.22 5.53 -0.49
C ILE A 134 1.02 5.85 0.35
N ALA A 135 0.86 6.33 1.58
CA ALA A 135 1.98 6.81 2.40
C ALA A 135 3.06 5.75 2.65
N PRO A 136 2.76 4.50 3.04
CA PRO A 136 3.80 3.50 3.28
C PRO A 136 4.61 3.18 2.02
N LEU A 137 3.93 3.08 0.87
CA LEU A 137 4.60 2.89 -0.41
C LEU A 137 5.62 4.01 -0.66
N VAL A 138 5.19 5.27 -0.56
CA VAL A 138 6.05 6.42 -0.85
C VAL A 138 7.17 6.56 0.17
N VAL A 139 6.85 6.55 1.46
CA VAL A 139 7.81 6.83 2.54
C VAL A 139 8.88 5.74 2.62
N ILE A 140 8.49 4.46 2.67
CA ILE A 140 9.46 3.36 2.79
C ILE A 140 10.29 3.26 1.51
N SER A 141 9.69 3.44 0.32
CA SER A 141 10.46 3.38 -0.92
C SER A 141 11.48 4.51 -1.03
N LEU A 142 11.11 5.75 -0.75
CA LEU A 142 12.06 6.88 -0.82
C LEU A 142 13.18 6.76 0.21
N VAL A 143 12.84 6.41 1.46
CA VAL A 143 13.85 6.21 2.51
C VAL A 143 14.74 5.02 2.16
N GLY A 144 14.18 3.88 1.76
CA GLY A 144 14.96 2.69 1.40
C GLY A 144 15.86 2.91 0.20
N ILE A 145 15.40 3.58 -0.86
CA ILE A 145 16.25 3.95 -2.01
C ILE A 145 17.39 4.87 -1.54
N GLY A 146 17.10 5.87 -0.71
CA GLY A 146 18.11 6.77 -0.15
C GLY A 146 19.15 6.03 0.70
N LEU A 147 18.72 5.10 1.56
CA LEU A 147 19.62 4.27 2.37
C LEU A 147 20.46 3.32 1.50
N MET A 148 19.87 2.75 0.45
CA MET A 148 20.57 1.88 -0.49
C MET A 148 21.71 2.63 -1.20
N ALA A 149 21.45 3.87 -1.63
CA ALA A 149 22.45 4.73 -2.27
C ALA A 149 23.52 5.22 -1.29
N ALA A 150 23.13 5.57 -0.06
CA ALA A 150 24.04 6.11 0.96
C ALA A 150 24.91 5.04 1.61
N PHE A 151 24.43 3.79 1.70
CA PHE A 151 25.13 2.70 2.38
C PHE A 151 25.18 1.41 1.51
N PRO A 152 25.97 1.41 0.42
CA PRO A 152 26.07 0.26 -0.48
C PRO A 152 26.42 -1.07 0.21
N SER A 153 27.20 -1.04 1.29
CA SER A 153 27.63 -2.23 2.03
C SER A 153 26.47 -3.01 2.69
N ILE A 154 25.35 -2.35 3.02
CA ILE A 154 24.16 -2.97 3.61
C ILE A 154 22.96 -3.00 2.66
N ALA A 155 23.14 -2.55 1.42
CA ALA A 155 22.09 -2.43 0.41
C ALA A 155 21.30 -3.73 0.16
N HIS A 156 21.97 -4.88 0.28
CA HIS A 156 21.34 -6.20 0.13
C HIS A 156 20.27 -6.46 1.19
N TRP A 157 20.45 -5.97 2.42
CA TRP A 157 19.42 -6.08 3.47
C TRP A 157 18.24 -5.14 3.21
N ILE A 158 18.48 -3.97 2.61
CA ILE A 158 17.45 -2.96 2.31
C ILE A 158 16.53 -3.42 1.17
N PHE A 159 17.02 -4.28 0.29
CA PHE A 159 16.24 -4.86 -0.81
C PHE A 159 14.97 -5.58 -0.32
N ILE A 160 15.08 -6.37 0.77
CA ILE A 160 13.95 -7.15 1.31
C ILE A 160 12.76 -6.23 1.70
N PRO A 161 12.93 -5.21 2.57
CA PRO A 161 11.86 -4.28 2.89
C PRO A 161 11.27 -3.53 1.69
N LEU A 162 12.10 -3.12 0.73
CA LEU A 162 11.63 -2.37 -0.44
C LEU A 162 10.67 -3.20 -1.30
N VAL A 163 11.05 -4.43 -1.62
CA VAL A 163 10.25 -5.34 -2.45
C VAL A 163 8.98 -5.77 -1.72
N LEU A 164 9.07 -6.11 -0.44
CA LEU A 164 7.92 -6.54 0.36
C LEU A 164 6.91 -5.40 0.58
N ASN A 165 7.38 -4.19 0.88
CA ASN A 165 6.51 -3.03 1.02
C ASN A 165 5.79 -2.70 -0.30
N ALA A 166 6.52 -2.65 -1.41
CA ALA A 166 5.96 -2.26 -2.69
C ALA A 166 4.95 -3.30 -3.22
N SER A 167 5.27 -4.58 -3.07
CA SER A 167 4.35 -5.67 -3.45
C SER A 167 3.15 -5.81 -2.51
N GLY A 168 3.35 -5.57 -1.20
CA GLY A 168 2.28 -5.52 -0.20
C GLY A 168 1.30 -4.37 -0.41
N ALA A 169 1.79 -3.21 -0.88
CA ALA A 169 0.97 -2.02 -1.14
C ALA A 169 -0.01 -2.15 -2.33
N VAL A 170 -0.07 -3.31 -3.01
CA VAL A 170 -1.05 -3.56 -4.09
C VAL A 170 -2.49 -3.40 -3.61
N GLY A 171 -2.78 -3.77 -2.37
CA GLY A 171 -4.07 -3.53 -1.73
C GLY A 171 -4.41 -2.03 -1.66
N ASP A 172 -3.45 -1.21 -1.21
CA ASP A 172 -3.61 0.24 -1.09
C ASP A 172 -3.78 0.93 -2.44
N LEU A 173 -3.02 0.48 -3.44
CA LEU A 173 -3.15 0.96 -4.82
C LEU A 173 -4.51 0.60 -5.41
N TRP A 174 -5.02 -0.60 -5.11
CA TRP A 174 -6.37 -1.00 -5.52
C TRP A 174 -7.44 -0.14 -4.86
N VAL A 175 -7.34 0.09 -3.53
CA VAL A 175 -8.27 0.99 -2.82
C VAL A 175 -8.20 2.39 -3.40
N THR A 176 -6.99 2.96 -3.53
CA THR A 176 -6.74 4.29 -4.09
C THR A 176 -7.37 4.46 -5.47
N ARG A 177 -7.15 3.49 -6.37
CA ARG A 177 -7.72 3.50 -7.73
C ARG A 177 -9.26 3.52 -7.71
N ASN A 178 -9.90 2.79 -6.81
CA ASN A 178 -11.36 2.77 -6.73
C ASN A 178 -11.90 4.06 -6.11
N VAL A 179 -11.25 4.56 -5.05
CA VAL A 179 -11.62 5.80 -4.36
C VAL A 179 -11.46 7.02 -5.28
N LEU A 180 -10.46 7.04 -6.16
CA LEU A 180 -10.25 8.12 -7.14
C LEU A 180 -11.43 8.35 -8.10
N ARG A 181 -12.31 7.34 -8.28
CA ARG A 181 -13.50 7.46 -9.14
C ARG A 181 -14.65 8.23 -8.47
N PHE A 182 -14.56 8.49 -7.17
CA PHE A 182 -15.56 9.23 -6.42
C PHE A 182 -15.23 10.74 -6.38
N PRO A 183 -16.26 11.60 -6.22
CA PRO A 183 -16.05 13.05 -6.04
C PRO A 183 -15.13 13.40 -4.86
N LYS A 184 -14.41 14.52 -4.92
CA LYS A 184 -13.45 14.94 -3.87
C LYS A 184 -14.08 15.08 -2.48
N HIS A 185 -15.36 15.42 -2.41
CA HIS A 185 -16.07 15.70 -1.17
C HIS A 185 -16.58 14.46 -0.44
N VAL A 186 -16.38 13.25 -0.98
CA VAL A 186 -16.84 12.03 -0.30
C VAL A 186 -16.05 11.77 0.98
N LEU A 187 -16.73 11.16 1.94
CA LEU A 187 -16.17 10.71 3.20
C LEU A 187 -15.99 9.19 3.16
N LEU A 188 -14.87 8.73 3.68
CA LEU A 188 -14.53 7.32 3.74
C LEU A 188 -14.44 6.87 5.18
N GLU A 189 -15.09 5.75 5.47
CA GLU A 189 -15.05 5.08 6.75
C GLU A 189 -14.42 3.70 6.58
N ASP A 190 -13.25 3.54 7.17
CA ASP A 190 -12.58 2.25 7.24
C ASP A 190 -13.27 1.34 8.27
N ARG A 191 -13.58 0.12 7.86
CA ARG A 191 -14.21 -0.91 8.70
C ARG A 191 -13.47 -2.22 8.53
N LYS A 192 -13.60 -3.10 9.52
CA LYS A 192 -12.98 -4.44 9.49
C LYS A 192 -13.32 -5.25 8.24
N THR A 193 -14.49 -5.05 7.64
CA THR A 193 -14.94 -5.78 6.44
C THR A 193 -14.60 -5.07 5.13
N GLY A 194 -14.02 -3.87 5.20
CA GLY A 194 -13.68 -3.05 4.05
C GLY A 194 -14.08 -1.58 4.22
N LEU A 195 -14.19 -0.86 3.11
CA LEU A 195 -14.36 0.60 3.09
C LEU A 195 -15.79 0.98 2.75
N LYS A 196 -16.39 1.91 3.51
CA LYS A 196 -17.67 2.56 3.15
C LYS A 196 -17.44 3.97 2.66
N ILE A 197 -18.19 4.38 1.64
CA ILE A 197 -18.05 5.67 0.98
C ILE A 197 -19.37 6.43 1.07
N TYR A 198 -19.34 7.64 1.61
CA TYR A 198 -20.50 8.50 1.84
C TYR A 198 -20.39 9.78 1.00
N GLY A 199 -21.47 10.13 0.30
CA GLY A 199 -21.57 11.33 -0.52
C GLY A 199 -22.88 12.08 -0.29
N LYS A 200 -23.13 13.09 -1.11
CA LYS A 200 -24.36 13.88 -1.08
C LYS A 200 -25.52 13.08 -1.66
N GLU A 201 -26.75 13.44 -1.32
CA GLU A 201 -27.96 12.84 -1.90
C GLU A 201 -28.01 12.91 -3.43
N THR A 202 -27.41 13.93 -4.04
CA THR A 202 -27.37 14.11 -5.50
C THR A 202 -26.31 13.25 -6.19
N ASP A 203 -25.37 12.66 -5.46
CA ASP A 203 -24.32 11.84 -6.04
C ASP A 203 -24.89 10.47 -6.49
N LYS A 204 -24.38 9.96 -7.61
CA LYS A 204 -24.78 8.65 -8.12
C LYS A 204 -24.05 7.53 -7.34
N PRO A 205 -24.76 6.51 -6.83
CA PRO A 205 -24.11 5.32 -6.31
C PRO A 205 -23.26 4.63 -7.38
N MET A 206 -22.17 4.01 -6.96
CA MET A 206 -21.32 3.20 -7.85
C MET A 206 -21.16 1.80 -7.29
N ASN A 207 -21.38 0.80 -8.15
CA ASN A 207 -21.05 -0.57 -7.83
C ASN A 207 -19.55 -0.79 -8.05
N ILE A 208 -18.82 -1.04 -6.96
CA ILE A 208 -17.37 -1.22 -7.02
C ILE A 208 -17.10 -2.71 -7.17
N THR A 209 -16.77 -3.12 -8.39
CA THR A 209 -16.39 -4.51 -8.68
C THR A 209 -14.86 -4.68 -8.69
N THR A 210 -14.41 -5.82 -8.18
CA THR A 210 -13.05 -6.33 -8.38
C THR A 210 -12.83 -6.85 -9.80
N ALA A 211 -13.91 -7.13 -10.54
CA ALA A 211 -13.87 -7.69 -11.88
C ALA A 211 -13.06 -6.81 -12.84
N GLY A 212 -12.14 -7.45 -13.56
CA GLY A 212 -11.29 -6.80 -14.57
C GLY A 212 -10.09 -6.01 -14.03
N PHE A 213 -9.91 -5.88 -12.71
CA PHE A 213 -8.69 -5.27 -12.17
C PHE A 213 -7.48 -6.19 -12.36
N GLY A 214 -7.59 -7.46 -11.96
CA GLY A 214 -6.53 -8.45 -12.14
C GLY A 214 -6.10 -8.59 -13.60
N THR A 215 -7.06 -8.63 -14.54
CA THR A 215 -6.76 -8.75 -15.98
C THR A 215 -6.02 -7.53 -16.53
N ARG A 216 -6.38 -6.31 -16.11
CA ARG A 216 -5.66 -5.09 -16.53
C ARG A 216 -4.26 -5.04 -15.92
N PHE A 217 -4.14 -5.38 -14.65
CA PHE A 217 -2.84 -5.45 -13.98
C PHE A 217 -1.92 -6.46 -14.63
N PHE A 218 -2.42 -7.67 -14.92
CA PHE A 218 -1.67 -8.71 -15.61
C PHE A 218 -1.18 -8.26 -17.00
N LYS A 219 -2.02 -7.58 -17.77
CA LYS A 219 -1.61 -7.01 -19.08
C LYS A 219 -0.48 -5.99 -18.94
N VAL A 220 -0.59 -5.09 -17.97
CA VAL A 220 0.47 -4.09 -17.68
C VAL A 220 1.75 -4.79 -17.22
N PHE A 221 1.63 -5.77 -16.32
CA PHE A 221 2.75 -6.57 -15.84
C PHE A 221 3.48 -7.26 -17.00
N ILE A 222 2.77 -7.93 -17.89
CA ILE A 222 3.35 -8.57 -19.09
C ILE A 222 4.11 -7.56 -19.93
N LEU A 223 3.49 -6.41 -20.23
CA LEU A 223 4.11 -5.37 -21.05
C LEU A 223 5.41 -4.85 -20.41
N CYS A 224 5.39 -4.57 -19.11
CA CYS A 224 6.56 -4.13 -18.37
C CYS A 224 7.63 -5.22 -18.28
N PHE A 225 7.24 -6.48 -18.05
CA PHE A 225 8.15 -7.62 -17.95
C PHE A 225 8.90 -7.85 -19.27
N PHE A 226 8.19 -7.82 -20.41
CA PHE A 226 8.82 -7.91 -21.72
C PHE A 226 9.71 -6.70 -22.03
N ALA A 227 9.29 -5.48 -21.68
CA ALA A 227 10.12 -4.29 -21.86
C ALA A 227 11.43 -4.38 -21.07
N VAL A 228 11.39 -4.85 -19.81
CA VAL A 228 12.58 -5.07 -18.98
C VAL A 228 13.44 -6.20 -19.54
N GLY A 229 12.84 -7.32 -19.96
CA GLY A 229 13.56 -8.44 -20.58
C GLY A 229 14.29 -8.05 -21.87
N ILE A 230 13.71 -7.15 -22.67
CA ILE A 230 14.35 -6.59 -23.87
C ILE A 230 15.48 -5.61 -23.52
N LEU A 231 15.35 -4.85 -22.43
CA LEU A 231 16.38 -3.90 -21.99
C LEU A 231 17.57 -4.58 -21.29
N MET A 232 17.38 -5.79 -20.76
CA MET A 232 18.40 -6.55 -20.01
C MET A 232 19.08 -7.64 -20.84
N GLY A 233 18.65 -7.89 -22.08
CA GLY A 233 19.25 -8.85 -23.01
C GLY A 233 19.96 -8.16 -24.16
#